data_AF-A0A8H6IMD5-F1
#
_entry.id   AF-A0A8H6IMD5-F1
#
_cell.length_a   1.000
_cell.length_b   1.000
_cell.length_c   1.000
_cell.angle_alpha   90.00
_cell.angle_beta   90.00
_cell.angle_gamma   90.00
#
_symmetry.space_group_name_H-M   'P 1'
#
loop_
_entity.id
_entity.type
_entity.pdbx_description
1 polymer ?
#
loop_
_entity_poly.entity_id
_entity_poly.type
_entity_poly.pdbx_seq_one_letter_code
_entity_poly.pdbx_strand_id
1 'polypeptide(L)'
;MGRRFYPRTVVEEAPSHDGRPCYAAWEMCEADPDIQTPPDVSNRPKWSIQLYDTTPAAADRTYIRAVAKQVEESTREARRRREAHSASRSTAFRSPPAPPTPSARRCAQRTTAPSSPRGAPRV
;
A
#
# COMPACT_ATOMS: atom_id res chain seq x y z
N MET A 1 28.37 -16.62 1.48
CA MET A 1 27.47 -17.20 0.47
C MET A 1 26.11 -16.53 0.60
N GLY A 2 25.54 -15.99 -0.47
CA GLY A 2 24.21 -15.38 -0.43
C GLY A 2 23.12 -16.44 -0.21
N ARG A 3 22.19 -16.19 0.71
CA ARG A 3 21.04 -17.07 0.94
C ARG A 3 20.15 -17.02 -0.31
N ARG A 4 19.81 -18.19 -0.88
CA ARG A 4 18.86 -18.27 -1.99
C ARG A 4 17.45 -18.14 -1.45
N PHE A 5 16.59 -17.46 -2.21
CA PHE A 5 15.18 -17.31 -1.90
C PHE A 5 14.35 -17.77 -3.09
N TYR A 6 13.27 -18.49 -2.81
CA TYR A 6 12.40 -19.10 -3.80
C TYR A 6 11.03 -18.42 -3.72
N PRO A 7 10.68 -17.59 -4.71
CA PRO A 7 9.40 -16.88 -4.69
C PRO A 7 8.25 -17.85 -4.99
N ARG A 8 7.18 -17.76 -4.21
CA ARG A 8 5.91 -18.45 -4.45
C ARG A 8 4.73 -17.51 -4.30
N THR A 9 3.72 -17.71 -5.13
CA THR A 9 2.47 -16.94 -5.05
C THR A 9 1.54 -17.57 -4.02
N VAL A 10 1.21 -16.82 -2.98
CA VAL A 10 0.21 -17.18 -1.98
C VAL A 10 -1.13 -16.59 -2.42
N VAL A 11 -2.20 -17.37 -2.29
CA VAL A 11 -3.58 -16.90 -2.49
C VAL A 11 -4.41 -17.34 -1.30
N GLU A 12 -5.03 -16.38 -0.64
CA GLU A 12 -5.85 -16.58 0.56
C GLU A 12 -7.21 -15.89 0.41
N GLU A 13 -8.19 -16.36 1.18
CA GLU A 13 -9.48 -15.67 1.28
C GLU A 13 -9.29 -14.32 1.97
N ALA A 14 -10.03 -13.32 1.49
CA ALA A 14 -9.98 -11.96 2.01
C ALA A 14 -11.39 -11.50 2.42
N PRO A 15 -11.50 -10.53 3.36
CA PRO A 15 -12.79 -10.01 3.77
C PRO A 15 -13.59 -9.48 2.58
N SER A 16 -14.87 -9.85 2.53
CA SER A 16 -15.83 -9.39 1.53
C SER A 16 -16.99 -8.67 2.21
N HIS A 17 -17.51 -7.63 1.57
CA HIS A 17 -18.57 -6.78 2.13
C HIS A 17 -19.98 -7.29 1.81
N ASP A 18 -20.13 -8.16 0.82
CA ASP A 18 -21.41 -8.63 0.30
C ASP A 18 -21.56 -10.16 0.31
N GLY A 19 -20.60 -10.86 0.93
CA GLY A 19 -20.60 -12.32 1.05
C GLY A 19 -20.11 -13.05 -0.20
N ARG A 20 -19.74 -12.35 -1.28
CA ARG A 20 -19.11 -13.00 -2.44
C ARG A 20 -17.66 -13.39 -2.15
N PRO A 21 -17.12 -14.44 -2.78
CA PRO A 21 -15.74 -14.84 -2.56
C PRO A 21 -14.79 -13.72 -2.98
N CYS A 22 -13.91 -13.35 -2.05
CA CYS A 22 -12.85 -12.39 -2.30
C CYS A 22 -11.52 -13.06 -1.95
N TYR A 23 -10.52 -12.84 -2.79
CA TYR A 23 -9.21 -13.42 -2.61
C TYR A 23 -8.17 -12.34 -2.65
N ALA A 24 -7.11 -12.53 -1.90
CA ALA A 24 -5.94 -11.69 -2.02
C ALA A 24 -4.71 -12.55 -2.32
N ALA A 25 -3.90 -12.04 -3.22
CA ALA A 25 -2.75 -12.73 -3.77
C ALA A 25 -1.50 -11.88 -3.59
N TRP A 26 -0.41 -12.54 -3.27
CA TRP A 26 0.86 -11.90 -2.98
C TRP A 26 2.04 -12.87 -3.12
N GLU A 27 3.24 -12.33 -3.27
CA GLU A 27 4.47 -13.10 -3.33
C GLU A 27 5.07 -13.29 -1.93
N MET A 28 5.42 -14.53 -1.61
CA MET A 28 6.21 -14.89 -0.45
C MET A 28 7.52 -15.54 -0.89
N CYS A 29 8.61 -15.28 -0.18
CA CYS A 29 9.90 -15.90 -0.43
C CYS A 29 10.16 -17.00 0.60
N GLU A 30 10.41 -18.22 0.12
CA GLU A 30 10.86 -19.34 0.96
C GLU A 30 12.39 -19.44 0.92
N ALA A 31 12.99 -19.87 2.04
CA ALA A 31 14.43 -20.12 2.09
C ALA A 31 14.82 -21.48 1.49
N ASP A 32 13.86 -22.41 1.39
CA ASP A 32 14.02 -23.78 0.93
C ASP A 32 12.89 -24.08 -0.09
N PRO A 33 13.20 -24.60 -1.29
CA PRO A 33 12.18 -24.89 -2.29
C PRO A 33 11.27 -26.07 -1.93
N ASP A 34 11.73 -26.98 -1.07
CA ASP A 34 11.01 -28.19 -0.67
C ASP A 34 10.08 -27.94 0.54
N ILE A 35 10.19 -26.76 1.16
CA ILE A 35 9.37 -26.35 2.31
C ILE A 35 8.31 -25.36 1.86
N GLN A 36 7.04 -25.62 2.23
CA GLN A 36 5.95 -24.67 2.09
C GLN A 36 5.51 -24.19 3.47
N THR A 37 6.11 -23.09 3.94
CA THR A 37 5.78 -22.50 5.24
C THR A 37 4.35 -21.96 5.20
N PRO A 38 3.47 -22.20 6.19
CA PRO A 38 2.15 -21.57 6.21
C PRO A 38 2.26 -20.04 6.04
N PRO A 39 1.41 -19.41 5.21
CA PRO A 39 1.51 -17.98 4.97
C PRO A 39 1.18 -17.20 6.24
N ASP A 40 2.08 -16.29 6.63
CA ASP A 40 1.84 -15.31 7.69
C ASP A 40 1.32 -14.01 7.06
N VAL A 41 0.06 -13.68 7.34
CA VAL A 41 -0.59 -12.44 6.85
C VAL A 41 0.14 -11.17 7.28
N SER A 42 0.94 -11.23 8.36
CA SER A 42 1.77 -10.10 8.82
C SER A 42 2.91 -9.78 7.84
N ASN A 43 3.32 -10.77 7.04
CA ASN A 43 4.33 -10.62 5.98
C ASN A 43 3.73 -10.22 4.63
N ARG A 44 2.42 -9.96 4.57
CA ARG A 44 1.77 -9.51 3.35
C ARG A 44 2.42 -8.20 2.86
N PRO A 45 2.90 -8.13 1.61
CA PRO A 45 3.42 -6.90 1.03
C PRO A 45 2.37 -5.79 1.05
N LYS A 46 2.80 -4.55 1.33
CA LYS A 46 1.91 -3.38 1.35
C LYS A 46 1.13 -3.20 0.03
N TRP A 47 1.70 -3.62 -1.09
CA TRP A 47 1.07 -3.52 -2.42
C TRP A 47 0.54 -4.86 -2.94
N SER A 48 0.20 -5.78 -2.04
CA SER A 48 -0.57 -6.99 -2.39
C SER A 48 -1.90 -6.63 -3.04
N ILE A 49 -2.39 -7.48 -3.95
CA ILE A 49 -3.66 -7.24 -4.63
C ILE A 49 -4.75 -8.04 -3.95
N GLN A 50 -5.87 -7.37 -3.68
CA GLN A 50 -7.14 -8.01 -3.33
C GLN A 50 -8.05 -7.95 -4.56
N LEU A 51 -8.53 -9.12 -4.98
CA LEU A 51 -9.41 -9.29 -6.11
C LEU A 51 -10.84 -9.55 -5.61
N TYR A 52 -11.74 -8.69 -6.07
CA TYR A 52 -13.18 -8.84 -5.90
C TYR A 52 -13.80 -8.89 -7.29
N ASP A 53 -14.35 -10.05 -7.64
CA ASP A 53 -14.96 -10.28 -8.94
C ASP A 53 -16.48 -10.20 -8.80
N THR A 54 -17.10 -9.34 -9.63
CA THR A 54 -18.55 -9.13 -9.66
C THR A 54 -19.23 -9.90 -10.78
N THR A 55 -18.48 -10.64 -11.59
CA THR A 55 -19.03 -11.44 -12.69
C THR A 55 -19.78 -12.67 -12.15
N PRO A 56 -20.71 -13.27 -12.90
CA PRO A 56 -21.36 -14.51 -12.49
C PRO A 56 -20.39 -15.68 -12.28
N ALA A 57 -19.25 -15.68 -12.99
CA ALA A 57 -18.20 -16.69 -12.83
C ALA A 57 -17.52 -16.63 -11.45
N ALA A 58 -17.65 -15.50 -10.75
CA ALA A 58 -17.17 -15.28 -9.39
C ALA A 58 -17.85 -16.19 -8.34
N ALA A 59 -18.93 -16.90 -8.69
CA ALA A 59 -19.47 -17.93 -7.81
C ALA A 59 -18.50 -19.12 -7.64
N ASP A 60 -17.64 -19.38 -8.63
CA ASP A 60 -16.64 -20.43 -8.56
C ASP A 60 -15.37 -19.94 -7.85
N ARG A 61 -15.15 -20.50 -6.65
CA ARG A 61 -13.97 -20.24 -5.83
C ARG A 61 -12.66 -20.61 -6.53
N THR A 62 -12.67 -21.68 -7.31
CA THR A 62 -11.48 -22.16 -8.04
C THR A 62 -11.11 -21.17 -9.13
N TYR A 63 -12.11 -20.69 -9.86
CA TYR A 63 -11.95 -19.66 -10.89
C TYR A 63 -11.34 -18.37 -10.30
N ILE A 64 -11.96 -17.76 -9.28
CA ILE A 64 -11.44 -16.49 -8.74
C ILE A 64 -10.04 -16.68 -8.14
N ARG A 65 -9.78 -17.81 -7.48
CA ARG A 65 -8.45 -18.10 -6.93
C ARG A 65 -7.40 -18.15 -8.04
N ALA A 66 -7.72 -18.77 -9.18
CA ALA A 66 -6.83 -18.82 -10.34
C ALA A 66 -6.63 -17.42 -10.94
N VAL A 67 -7.70 -16.61 -11.07
CA VAL A 67 -7.61 -15.23 -11.56
C VAL A 67 -6.78 -14.37 -10.63
N ALA A 68 -6.98 -14.45 -9.31
CA ALA A 68 -6.20 -13.71 -8.32
C ALA A 68 -4.70 -14.05 -8.42
N LYS A 69 -4.37 -15.34 -8.56
CA LYS A 69 -3.00 -15.79 -8.81
C LYS A 69 -2.42 -15.19 -10.09
N GLN A 70 -3.16 -15.29 -11.20
CA GLN A 70 -2.72 -14.80 -12.50
C GLN A 70 -2.52 -13.28 -12.51
N VAL A 71 -3.42 -12.52 -11.90
CA VAL A 71 -3.32 -11.05 -11.77
C VAL A 71 -2.09 -10.66 -10.93
N GLU A 72 -1.87 -11.33 -9.80
CA GLU A 72 -0.70 -11.10 -8.96
C GLU A 72 0.60 -11.35 -9.74
N GLU A 73 0.71 -12.48 -10.43
CA GLU A 73 1.90 -12.88 -11.20
C GLU A 73 2.15 -11.96 -12.39
N SER A 74 1.12 -11.66 -13.18
CA SER A 74 1.23 -10.82 -14.38
C SER A 74 1.56 -9.35 -14.08
N THR A 75 1.12 -8.83 -12.92
CA THR A 75 1.35 -7.43 -12.54
C THR A 75 2.57 -7.23 -11.63
N ARG A 76 3.21 -8.31 -11.18
CA ARG A 76 4.28 -8.30 -10.16
C ARG A 76 5.41 -7.34 -10.51
N GLU A 77 5.99 -7.48 -11.69
CA GLU A 77 7.16 -6.68 -12.08
C GLU A 77 6.83 -5.18 -12.21
N ALA A 78 5.65 -4.85 -12.70
CA ALA A 78 5.19 -3.46 -12.76
C ALA A 78 5.03 -2.86 -11.35
N ARG A 79 4.48 -3.63 -10.40
CA ARG A 79 4.34 -3.18 -9.00
C ARG A 79 5.67 -3.03 -8.30
N ARG A 80 6.57 -4.02 -8.40
CA ARG A 80 7.94 -3.95 -7.83
C ARG A 80 8.69 -2.72 -8.32
N ARG A 81 8.60 -2.40 -9.62
CA ARG A 81 9.17 -1.17 -10.15
C ARG A 81 8.57 0.04 -9.46
N ARG A 82 7.25 0.14 -9.34
CA ARG A 82 6.58 1.28 -8.71
C ARG A 82 6.92 1.43 -7.23
N GLU A 83 7.04 0.31 -6.51
CA GLU A 83 7.51 0.28 -5.12
C GLU A 83 8.92 0.84 -5.00
N ALA A 84 9.86 0.37 -5.83
CA ALA A 84 11.23 0.87 -5.84
C ALA A 84 11.29 2.38 -6.13
N HIS A 85 10.52 2.87 -7.10
CA HIS A 85 10.44 4.32 -7.39
C HIS A 85 9.88 5.11 -6.19
N SER A 86 8.90 4.55 -5.48
CA SER A 86 8.29 5.20 -4.30
C SER A 86 9.23 5.21 -3.10
N ALA A 87 10.02 4.15 -2.91
CA ALA A 87 11.06 4.09 -1.89
C ALA A 87 12.16 5.13 -2.16
N SER A 88 12.66 5.22 -3.40
CA SER A 88 13.68 6.21 -3.78
C SER A 88 13.22 7.65 -3.61
N ARG A 89 11.92 7.93 -3.77
CA ARG A 89 11.35 9.28 -3.55
C ARG A 89 11.27 9.67 -2.08
N SER A 90 11.24 8.68 -1.18
CA SER A 90 11.13 8.89 0.28
C SER A 90 12.47 9.24 0.93
N THR A 91 13.60 8.93 0.26
CA THR A 91 14.96 9.32 0.64
C THR A 91 15.36 10.69 0.06
N ALA A 92 14.45 11.65 -0.01
CA ALA A 92 14.82 13.06 -0.16
C ALA A 92 15.13 13.62 1.23
N PHE A 93 16.41 13.58 1.61
CA PHE A 93 16.94 14.19 2.83
C PHE A 93 16.50 15.66 2.87
N ARG A 94 15.64 16.03 3.83
CA ARG A 94 15.43 17.44 4.16
C ARG A 94 16.70 17.88 4.87
N SER A 95 17.66 18.42 4.13
CA SER A 95 18.75 19.17 4.76
C SER A 95 18.12 20.20 5.70
N PRO A 96 18.62 20.35 6.94
CA PRO A 96 18.13 21.39 7.83
C PRO A 96 18.26 22.73 7.08
N PRO A 97 17.25 23.62 7.17
CA PRO A 97 17.35 24.92 6.52
C PRO A 97 18.62 25.61 6.99
N ALA A 98 19.41 26.12 6.05
CA ALA A 98 20.55 26.97 6.36
C ALA A 98 20.12 28.09 7.31
N PRO A 99 20.99 28.53 8.24
CA PRO A 99 20.65 29.60 9.18
C PRO A 99 20.17 30.83 8.39
N PRO A 100 19.08 31.48 8.84
CA PRO A 100 18.49 32.59 8.10
C PRO A 100 19.50 33.73 7.97
N THR A 101 19.81 34.11 6.72
CA THR A 101 20.54 35.34 6.44
C THR A 101 19.65 36.56 6.80
N PRO A 102 20.24 37.68 7.24
CA PRO A 102 19.51 38.83 7.78
C PRO A 102 18.52 39.50 6.82
N SER A 103 18.55 39.17 5.52
CA SER A 103 17.64 39.72 4.51
C SER A 103 16.22 39.14 4.52
N ALA A 104 15.94 38.05 5.25
CA ALA A 104 14.62 37.39 5.25
C ALA A 104 13.67 37.84 6.39
N ARG A 105 13.96 38.94 7.09
CA ARG A 105 13.23 39.35 8.30
C ARG A 105 12.00 40.24 8.06
N ARG A 106 11.41 40.25 6.85
CA ARG A 106 10.32 41.18 6.50
C ARG A 106 8.99 40.53 6.06
N CYS A 107 8.85 39.20 6.08
CA CYS A 107 7.59 38.55 5.68
C CYS A 107 6.80 37.88 6.82
N ALA A 108 7.29 37.88 8.07
CA ALA A 108 6.64 37.17 9.18
C ALA A 108 5.84 38.08 10.15
N GLN A 109 5.52 39.31 9.76
CA GLN A 109 4.79 40.28 10.59
C GLN A 109 3.57 40.86 9.87
N ARG A 110 2.73 39.98 9.32
CA ARG A 110 1.32 40.30 9.11
C ARG A 110 0.57 38.99 8.99
N THR A 111 0.01 38.53 10.11
CA THR A 111 -1.36 38.04 10.29
C THR A 111 -1.42 37.20 11.56
N THR A 112 -1.60 37.90 12.68
CA THR A 112 -2.16 37.44 13.95
C THR A 112 -2.88 38.69 14.47
N ALA A 113 -4.15 38.69 14.84
CA ALA A 113 -4.94 37.70 15.56
C ALA A 113 -6.46 37.95 15.31
N PRO A 114 -7.40 37.55 16.19
CA PRO A 114 -8.00 36.23 16.26
C PRO A 114 -9.55 36.26 16.16
N SER A 115 -10.14 35.09 16.27
CA SER A 115 -11.57 34.73 16.19
C SER A 115 -12.43 35.09 17.42
N SER A 116 -13.76 35.07 17.17
CA SER A 116 -14.94 34.87 18.09
C SER A 116 -15.72 36.11 18.58
N PRO A 117 -16.97 35.96 19.11
CA PRO A 117 -18.11 35.09 18.75
C PRO A 117 -19.50 35.83 18.77
N ARG A 118 -20.58 35.11 18.40
CA ARG A 118 -22.03 35.26 18.72
C ARG A 118 -22.66 36.67 18.91
N GLY A 119 -23.72 36.94 18.15
CA GLY A 119 -24.77 37.90 18.54
C GLY A 119 -25.92 38.01 17.54
N ALA A 120 -27.04 37.34 17.84
CA ALA A 120 -28.39 37.85 17.54
C ALA A 120 -28.93 38.39 18.89
N PRO A 121 -29.73 39.47 18.96
CA PRO A 121 -31.10 39.47 18.42
C PRO A 121 -31.65 40.82 17.87
N ARG A 122 -32.81 40.71 17.20
CA ARG A 122 -33.94 41.65 16.98
C ARG A 122 -33.72 43.18 17.08
N VAL A 123 -34.21 43.88 16.05
CA VAL A 123 -35.44 44.72 16.13
C VAL A 123 -36.28 44.47 14.88
#